data_AF-A0A367J9X6-F1
#
_entry.id   AF-A0A367J9X6-F1
#
_cell.length_a   1.000
_cell.length_b   1.000
_cell.length_c   1.000
_cell.angle_alpha   90.00
_cell.angle_beta   90.00
_cell.angle_gamma   90.00
#
_symmetry.space_group_name_H-M   'P 1'
#
loop_
_entity.id
_entity.type
_entity.pdbx_description
1 polymer ?
#
loop_
_entity_poly.entity_id
_entity_poly.type
_entity_poly.pdbx_seq_one_letter_code
_entity_poly.pdbx_strand_id
1 'polypeptide(L)' 'NQNEMDKIENDKERLLKLVEYNAINSAQNIVHSTIVQNAWKRGQKLTVHALVYNLEKGLLEKLDWAAKDPKSAKSIYVMA' A
#
# COMPACT_ATOMS: atom_id res chain seq x y z
N ASN A 1 -12.59 3.44 5.60
CA ASN A 1 -12.31 2.56 4.44
C ASN A 1 -13.49 1.68 4.05
N GLN A 2 -14.15 0.94 4.97
CA GLN A 2 -15.30 0.06 4.61
C GLN A 2 -16.45 0.79 3.90
N ASN A 3 -16.85 1.98 4.37
CA ASN A 3 -17.97 2.76 3.79
C ASN A 3 -17.80 3.16 2.31
N GLU A 4 -16.58 3.21 1.77
CA GLU A 4 -16.34 3.49 0.35
C GLU A 4 -16.40 2.21 -0.50
N MET A 5 -16.09 1.06 0.11
CA MET A 5 -16.14 -0.25 -0.56
C MET A 5 -17.56 -0.81 -0.66
N ASP A 6 -18.40 -0.48 0.32
CA ASP A 6 -19.82 -0.88 0.34
C ASP A 6 -20.67 -0.12 -0.68
N LYS A 7 -20.14 0.95 -1.28
CA LYS A 7 -20.80 1.71 -2.36
C LYS A 7 -20.54 1.12 -3.75
N ILE A 8 -19.64 0.15 -3.89
CA ILE A 8 -19.35 -0.49 -5.17
C ILE A 8 -20.31 -1.66 -5.35
N GLU A 9 -21.29 -1.49 -6.24
CA GLU A 9 -22.33 -2.50 -6.53
C GLU A 9 -21.78 -3.73 -7.29
N ASN A 10 -20.68 -3.56 -8.03
CA ASN A 10 -20.04 -4.64 -8.77
C ASN A 10 -19.01 -5.38 -7.92
N ASP A 11 -19.28 -6.65 -7.59
CA ASP A 11 -18.39 -7.50 -6.79
C ASP A 11 -16.98 -7.65 -7.36
N LYS A 12 -16.84 -7.72 -8.70
CA LYS A 12 -15.50 -7.83 -9.33
C LYS A 12 -14.70 -6.55 -9.14
N GLU A 13 -15.33 -5.40 -9.30
CA GLU A 13 -14.69 -4.10 -9.08
C GLU A 13 -14.33 -3.89 -7.61
N ARG A 14 -15.23 -4.27 -6.70
CA ARG A 14 -15.00 -4.26 -5.26
C ARG A 14 -13.82 -5.13 -4.87
N LEU A 15 -13.71 -6.34 -5.43
CA LEU A 15 -12.59 -7.25 -5.19
C LEU A 15 -11.26 -6.66 -5.69
N LEU A 16 -11.24 -6.07 -6.90
CA LEU A 16 -10.03 -5.43 -7.42
C LEU A 16 -9.58 -4.28 -6.51
N LYS A 17 -10.50 -3.45 -6.02
CA LYS A 17 -10.20 -2.40 -5.04
C LYS A 17 -9.71 -2.96 -3.71
N LEU A 18 -10.25 -4.09 -3.23
CA LEU A 18 -9.74 -4.76 -2.02
C LEU A 18 -8.28 -5.18 -2.19
N VAL A 19 -7.91 -5.69 -3.35
CA VAL A 19 -6.52 -6.08 -3.66
C VAL A 19 -5.59 -4.86 -3.64
N GLU A 20 -6.00 -3.75 -4.26
CA GLU A 20 -5.24 -2.49 -4.22
C GLU A 20 -5.02 -2.00 -2.78
N TYR A 21 -6.10 -1.96 -1.98
CA TYR A 21 -6.01 -1.56 -0.57
C TYR A 21 -5.13 -2.51 0.25
N ASN A 22 -5.23 -3.82 0.01
CA ASN A 22 -4.41 -4.81 0.70
C ASN A 22 -2.92 -4.63 0.39
N ALA A 23 -2.57 -4.36 -0.88
CA ALA A 23 -1.19 -4.09 -1.29
C ALA A 23 -0.63 -2.84 -0.60
N ILE A 24 -1.41 -1.75 -0.55
CA ILE A 24 -1.00 -0.51 0.15
C ILE A 24 -0.85 -0.76 1.66
N ASN A 25 -1.81 -1.41 2.31
CA ASN A 25 -1.76 -1.74 3.73
C ASN A 25 -0.55 -2.63 4.06
N SER A 26 -0.22 -3.58 3.19
CA SER A 26 0.96 -4.44 3.35
C SER A 26 2.25 -3.65 3.21
N ALA A 27 2.34 -2.76 2.22
CA ALA A 27 3.49 -1.88 2.05
C ALA A 27 3.66 -0.93 3.25
N GLN A 28 2.54 -0.44 3.80
CA GLN A 28 2.51 0.32 5.05
C GLN A 28 3.05 -0.51 6.23
N ASN A 29 2.62 -1.76 6.40
CA ASN A 29 3.16 -2.62 7.45
C ASN A 29 4.67 -2.84 7.31
N ILE A 30 5.15 -3.08 6.08
CA ILE A 30 6.58 -3.28 5.79
C ILE A 30 7.40 -2.06 6.19
N VAL A 31 6.94 -0.84 5.87
CA VAL A 31 7.70 0.37 6.22
C VAL A 31 7.75 0.65 7.71
N HIS A 32 6.83 0.10 8.51
CA HIS A 32 6.87 0.18 9.98
C HIS A 32 7.71 -0.93 10.62
N SER A 33 8.22 -1.89 9.85
CA SER A 33 9.15 -2.90 10.35
C SER A 33 10.47 -2.29 10.82
N THR A 34 11.10 -2.93 11.81
CA THR A 34 12.41 -2.51 12.32
C THR A 34 13.50 -2.51 11.24
N ILE A 35 13.40 -3.40 10.25
CA ILE A 35 14.35 -3.53 9.15
C ILE A 35 14.38 -2.24 8.30
N VAL A 36 13.20 -1.80 7.84
CA VAL A 36 13.08 -0.60 6.99
C VAL A 36 13.38 0.66 7.79
N GLN A 37 12.86 0.76 9.01
CA GLN A 37 13.12 1.88 9.91
C GLN A 37 14.62 2.04 10.21
N ASN A 38 15.32 0.95 10.50
CA ASN A 38 16.77 0.99 10.73
C ASN A 38 17.55 1.31 9.45
N ALA A 39 17.05 0.93 8.27
CA ALA A 39 17.64 1.32 6.98
C ALA A 39 17.60 2.82 6.77
N TRP A 40 16.46 3.45 7.01
CA TRP A 40 16.36 4.89 6.92
C TRP A 40 17.16 5.60 8.02
N LYS A 41 17.16 5.11 9.27
CA LYS A 41 17.95 5.68 10.37
C LYS A 41 19.45 5.70 10.11
N ARG A 42 19.99 4.67 9.45
CA ARG A 42 21.42 4.62 9.05
C ARG A 42 21.74 5.40 7.77
N GLY A 43 20.77 6.14 7.21
CA GLY A 43 20.95 6.93 5.99
C GLY A 43 20.97 6.11 4.69
N GLN A 44 20.55 4.85 4.71
CA GLN A 44 20.46 4.05 3.49
C GLN A 44 19.31 4.57 2.61
N LYS A 45 19.60 4.84 1.34
CA LYS A 45 18.59 5.15 0.33
C LYS A 45 17.74 3.91 0.06
N LEU A 46 16.46 3.95 0.45
CA LEU A 46 15.49 2.88 0.28
C LEU A 46 14.12 3.49 -0.01
N THR A 47 13.41 2.95 -1.00
CA THR A 47 12.03 3.34 -1.32
C THR A 47 11.18 2.10 -1.48
N VAL A 48 10.00 2.10 -0.86
CA VAL A 48 9.01 1.03 -0.93
C VAL A 48 7.85 1.50 -1.79
N HIS A 49 7.43 0.67 -2.73
CA HIS A 49 6.30 0.91 -3.63
C HIS A 49 5.24 -0.17 -3.44
N ALA A 50 3.97 0.20 -3.58
CA ALA A 50 2.87 -0.77 -3.66
C ALA A 50 2.55 -1.05 -5.14
N LEU A 51 2.48 -2.32 -5.52
CA LEU A 51 2.25 -2.78 -6.89
C LEU A 51 1.20 -3.89 -6.88
N VAL A 52 0.38 -3.96 -7.92
CA VAL A 52 -0.56 -5.05 -8.17
C VAL A 52 -0.28 -5.62 -9.54
N TYR A 53 -0.34 -6.94 -9.68
CA TYR A 53 -0.19 -7.60 -10.98
C TYR A 53 -1.54 -8.10 -11.46
N ASN A 54 -1.97 -7.63 -12.63
CA ASN A 54 -3.21 -8.04 -13.26
C ASN A 54 -2.94 -9.26 -14.15
N LEU A 55 -3.41 -10.44 -13.73
CA LEU A 55 -3.21 -11.69 -14.46
C LEU A 55 -3.99 -11.75 -15.79
N GLU A 56 -5.17 -11.13 -15.86
CA GLU A 56 -5.98 -11.11 -17.09
C GLU A 56 -5.32 -10.25 -18.17
N LYS A 57 -4.73 -9.11 -17.77
CA LYS A 57 -4.09 -8.16 -18.69
C LYS A 57 -2.60 -8.41 -18.88
N GLY A 58 -1.97 -9.19 -18.00
CA GLY A 58 -0.51 -9.38 -17.97
C GLY A 58 0.27 -8.11 -17.61
N LEU A 59 -0.35 -7.15 -16.91
CA LEU A 59 0.24 -5.85 -16.62
C LEU A 59 0.54 -5.67 -15.13
N LEU A 60 1.70 -5.09 -14.85
CA LEU A 60 2.06 -4.62 -13.51
C LEU A 60 1.56 -3.19 -13.34
N GLU A 61 0.65 -2.99 -12.40
CA GLU A 61 0.04 -1.71 -12.08
C GLU A 61 0.71 -1.13 -10.84
N LYS A 62 1.30 0.07 -10.98
CA LYS A 62 1.86 0.81 -9.86
C LYS A 62 0.75 1.58 -9.17
N LEU A 63 0.56 1.32 -7.88
CA LEU A 63 -0.40 2.07 -7.08
C LEU A 63 0.18 3.45 -6.74
N ASP A 64 -0.70 4.44 -6.54
CA ASP A 64 -0.32 5.80 -6.12
C ASP A 64 0.07 5.86 -4.64
N TRP A 65 1.05 5.04 -4.27
CA TRP A 65 1.61 4.97 -2.94
C TRP A 65 3.08 4.57 -2.99
N ALA A 66 3.91 5.34 -2.29
CA ALA A 66 5.30 5.04 -2.07
C ALA A 66 5.81 5.71 -0.78
N ALA A 67 6.78 5.09 -0.13
CA ALA A 67 7.47 5.68 1.02
C ALA A 67 8.98 5.58 0.83
N LYS A 68 9.66 6.72 0.96
CA LYS A 68 11.12 6.85 0.80
C LYS A 68 11.84 7.21 2.10
N ASP A 69 11.07 7.57 3.11
CA ASP A 69 11.52 7.97 4.44
C ASP A 69 10.38 7.80 5.47
N PRO A 70 10.68 7.80 6.78
CA PRO A 70 9.66 7.67 7.82
C PRO A 70 8.57 8.75 7.81
N LYS A 71 8.83 9.95 7.28
CA LYS A 71 7.84 11.03 7.22
C LYS A 71 6.82 10.80 6.10
N SER A 72 7.27 10.19 4.99
CA SER A 72 6.41 9.78 3.87
C SER A 72 5.57 8.54 4.16
N ALA A 73 5.92 7.76 5.19
CA ALA A 73 5.09 6.67 5.68
C ALA A 73 3.84 7.25 6.38
N LYS A 74 2.72 7.38 5.66
CA LYS A 74 1.42 7.73 6.26
C LYS A 74 1.10 6.74 7.39
N SER A 75 0.61 7.27 8.53
CA SER A 75 0.15 6.48 9.68
C SER A 75 -0.85 5.41 9.23
N ILE A 76 -0.65 4.16 9.69
CA ILE A 76 -1.57 3.05 9.41
C ILE A 76 -2.90 3.21 10.19
N TYR A 77 -2.88 3.98 11.28
CA TYR A 77 -4.06 4.22 12.11
C TYR A 77 -4.42 5.71 12.09
N VAL A 78 -5.58 6.03 11.51
CA VAL A 78 -6.31 7.24 11.84
C VAL A 78 -7.35 6.77 12.86
N MET A 79 -7.21 7.19 14.13
CA MET A 79 -8.23 6.93 15.15
C MET A 79 -9.55 7.50 14.65
N ALA A 80 -10.55 6.62 14.48
CA ALA A 80 -11.96 6.97 14.44
C ALA A 80 -12.55 6.70 15.83
#